data_AF-A0A847NA17-F1
#
_entry.id   AF-A0A847NA17-F1
#
_cell.length_a   1.000
_cell.length_b   1.000
_cell.length_c   1.000
_cell.angle_alpha   90.00
_cell.angle_beta   90.00
_cell.angle_gamma   90.00
#
_symmetry.space_group_name_H-M   'P 1'
#
loop_
_entity.id
_entity.type
_entity.pdbx_description
1 polymer ?
#
loop_
_entity_poly.entity_id
_entity_poly.type
_entity_poly.pdbx_seq_one_letter_code
_entity_poly.pdbx_strand_id
1 'polypeptide(L)'
;MAVDSAENAWKLEVFKKGDIKRQSDYNVTIAYYNVMKAKYSLDDTKRAMELAQKDLTIAKLEFDLGEKPKNYLSQIESAYKSSQTKYESALSELKNKMKALGKEIGKDLDIEKDDIDMTIRIPDITSLDLSKIKEDYLKNSPDFYSLKSALLTYEHQKYLIDEKYEEYDEKTARISDTI
;
A
#
# COMPACT_ATOMS: atom_id res chain seq x y z
N MET A 1 -15.83 34.35 11.29
CA MET A 1 -16.74 33.45 10.53
C MET A 1 -16.23 33.10 9.12
N ALA A 2 -16.01 34.04 8.19
CA ALA A 2 -15.53 33.69 6.83
C ALA A 2 -14.05 33.21 6.79
N VAL A 3 -13.18 33.80 7.62
CA VAL A 3 -11.77 33.40 7.77
C VAL A 3 -11.65 32.02 8.42
N ASP A 4 -12.47 31.73 9.43
CA ASP A 4 -12.53 30.41 10.09
C ASP A 4 -12.99 29.31 9.12
N SER A 5 -13.89 29.62 8.18
CA SER A 5 -14.36 28.69 7.15
C SER A 5 -13.25 28.35 6.13
N ALA A 6 -12.53 29.36 5.65
CA ALA A 6 -11.43 29.17 4.69
C ALA A 6 -10.23 28.44 5.32
N GLU A 7 -9.86 28.77 6.56
CA GLU A 7 -8.78 28.09 7.28
C GLU A 7 -9.11 26.61 7.56
N ASN A 8 -10.35 26.33 7.99
CA ASN A 8 -10.81 24.96 8.21
C ASN A 8 -10.82 24.14 6.91
N ALA A 9 -11.32 24.71 5.81
CA ALA A 9 -11.29 24.07 4.51
C ALA A 9 -9.84 23.76 4.07
N TRP A 10 -8.92 24.72 4.22
CA TRP A 10 -7.51 24.51 3.89
C TRP A 10 -6.87 23.40 4.74
N LYS A 11 -7.10 23.38 6.06
CA LYS A 11 -6.57 22.32 6.95
C LYS A 11 -7.10 20.93 6.60
N LEU A 12 -8.38 20.81 6.26
CA LEU A 12 -8.96 19.54 5.80
C LEU A 12 -8.29 19.05 4.50
N GLU A 13 -8.02 19.94 3.55
CA GLU A 13 -7.29 19.59 2.32
C GLU A 13 -5.84 19.17 2.60
N VAL A 14 -5.17 19.78 3.59
CA VAL A 14 -3.84 19.34 4.05
C VAL A 14 -3.87 17.91 4.57
N PHE A 15 -4.89 17.55 5.38
CA PHE A 15 -5.02 16.17 5.86
C PHE A 15 -5.31 15.19 4.73
N LYS A 16 -6.23 15.53 3.82
CA LYS A 16 -6.52 14.71 2.63
C LYS A 16 -5.28 14.46 1.78
N LYS A 17 -4.45 15.48 1.55
CA LYS A 17 -3.17 15.32 0.85
C LYS A 17 -2.25 14.34 1.59
N GLY A 18 -2.22 14.40 2.93
CA GLY A 18 -1.49 13.46 3.77
C GLY A 18 -1.99 12.02 3.62
N ASP A 19 -3.31 11.81 3.60
CA ASP A 19 -3.93 10.50 3.38
C ASP A 19 -3.60 9.94 1.99
N ILE A 20 -3.74 10.76 0.94
CA ILE A 20 -3.39 10.38 -0.43
C ILE A 20 -1.93 9.96 -0.52
N LYS A 21 -1.03 10.71 0.11
CA LYS A 21 0.39 10.36 0.15
C LYS A 21 0.61 9.02 0.85
N ARG A 22 0.04 8.81 2.03
CA ARG A 22 0.15 7.53 2.76
C ARG A 22 -0.37 6.36 1.93
N GLN A 23 -1.51 6.53 1.27
CA GLN A 23 -2.09 5.51 0.41
C GLN A 23 -1.19 5.22 -0.79
N SER A 24 -0.62 6.25 -1.41
CA SER A 24 0.33 6.11 -2.51
C SER A 24 1.60 5.38 -2.08
N ASP A 25 2.23 5.78 -0.97
CA ASP A 25 3.42 5.12 -0.41
C ASP A 25 3.15 3.64 -0.12
N TYR A 26 1.97 3.33 0.42
CA TYR A 26 1.53 1.96 0.69
C TYR A 26 1.32 1.14 -0.59
N ASN A 27 0.65 1.71 -1.60
CA ASN A 27 0.40 1.04 -2.88
C ASN A 27 1.71 0.72 -3.61
N VAL A 28 2.65 1.68 -3.66
CA VAL A 28 3.99 1.47 -4.23
C VAL A 28 4.70 0.34 -3.51
N THR A 29 4.65 0.34 -2.18
CA THR A 29 5.29 -0.70 -1.34
C THR A 29 4.73 -2.09 -1.65
N ILE A 30 3.40 -2.25 -1.73
CA ILE A 30 2.78 -3.52 -2.10
C ILE A 30 3.16 -3.94 -3.51
N ALA A 31 3.11 -3.01 -4.48
CA ALA A 31 3.45 -3.31 -5.86
C ALA A 31 4.89 -3.80 -5.99
N TYR A 32 5.82 -3.18 -5.27
CA TYR A 32 7.21 -3.61 -5.17
C TYR A 32 7.33 -5.04 -4.61
N TYR A 33 6.70 -5.34 -3.48
CA TYR A 33 6.71 -6.71 -2.92
C TYR A 33 6.11 -7.76 -3.88
N ASN A 34 5.07 -7.40 -4.63
CA ASN A 34 4.48 -8.28 -5.64
C ASN A 34 5.44 -8.56 -6.80
N VAL A 35 6.20 -7.56 -7.26
CA VAL A 35 7.25 -7.78 -8.27
C VAL A 35 8.31 -8.72 -7.73
N MET A 36 8.79 -8.51 -6.50
CA MET A 36 9.79 -9.39 -5.90
C MET A 36 9.32 -10.84 -5.83
N LYS A 37 8.09 -11.06 -5.36
CA LYS A 37 7.49 -12.40 -5.31
C LYS A 37 7.39 -13.05 -6.69
N ALA A 38 7.00 -12.28 -7.71
CA ALA A 38 6.92 -12.78 -9.07
C ALA A 38 8.30 -13.13 -9.65
N LYS A 39 9.34 -12.35 -9.34
CA LYS A 39 10.72 -12.62 -9.76
C LYS A 39 11.26 -13.91 -9.14
N TYR A 40 11.04 -14.14 -7.84
CA TYR A 40 11.40 -15.42 -7.22
C TYR A 40 10.63 -16.60 -7.83
N SER A 41 9.34 -16.44 -8.11
CA SER A 41 8.56 -17.48 -8.80
C SER A 41 9.09 -17.78 -10.21
N LEU A 42 9.58 -16.76 -10.93
CA LEU A 42 10.21 -16.94 -12.24
C LEU A 42 11.52 -17.71 -12.11
N ASP A 43 12.37 -17.35 -11.14
CA ASP A 43 13.64 -18.04 -10.90
C ASP A 43 13.43 -19.51 -10.54
N ASP A 44 12.44 -19.83 -9.70
CA ASP A 44 12.12 -21.20 -9.32
C ASP A 44 11.58 -22.01 -10.50
N THR A 45 10.67 -21.45 -11.29
CA THR A 45 10.14 -22.13 -12.49
C THR A 45 11.21 -22.29 -13.57
N LYS A 46 12.14 -21.33 -13.70
CA LYS A 46 13.30 -21.43 -14.59
C LYS A 46 14.20 -22.60 -14.21
N ARG A 47 14.59 -22.71 -12.92
CA ARG A 47 15.39 -23.84 -12.42
C ARG A 47 14.68 -25.17 -12.65
N ALA A 48 13.38 -25.24 -12.40
CA ALA A 48 12.59 -26.45 -12.64
C ALA A 48 12.57 -26.84 -14.12
N MET A 49 12.45 -25.87 -15.03
CA MET A 49 12.50 -26.08 -16.47
C MET A 49 13.88 -26.57 -16.93
N GLU A 50 14.96 -25.96 -16.42
CA GLU A 50 16.34 -26.38 -16.72
C GLU A 50 16.62 -27.82 -16.25
N LEU A 51 16.08 -28.23 -15.10
CA LEU A 51 16.16 -29.62 -14.63
C LEU A 51 15.38 -30.56 -15.54
N ALA A 52 14.13 -30.23 -15.87
CA ALA A 52 13.33 -31.05 -16.77
C ALA A 52 13.95 -31.17 -18.18
N GLN A 53 14.67 -30.15 -18.64
CA GLN A 53 15.42 -30.20 -19.89
C GLN A 53 16.60 -31.19 -19.84
N LYS A 54 17.31 -31.25 -18.70
CA LYS A 54 18.36 -32.24 -18.48
C LYS A 54 17.79 -33.65 -18.46
N ASP A 55 16.68 -33.86 -17.75
CA ASP A 55 15.98 -35.15 -17.71
C ASP A 55 15.54 -35.58 -19.11
N LEU A 56 15.03 -34.65 -19.92
CA LEU A 56 14.66 -34.93 -21.31
C LEU A 56 15.87 -35.32 -22.16
N THR A 57 17.02 -34.68 -21.95
CA THR A 57 18.27 -35.03 -22.65
C THR A 57 18.68 -36.46 -22.31
N ILE A 58 18.63 -36.83 -21.03
CA ILE A 58 18.96 -38.19 -20.57
C ILE A 58 17.98 -39.22 -21.15
N ALA A 59 16.67 -38.95 -21.05
CA ALA A 59 15.65 -39.87 -21.54
C ALA A 59 15.72 -40.12 -23.05
N LYS A 60 16.15 -39.12 -23.84
CA LYS A 60 16.43 -39.30 -25.27
C LYS A 60 17.60 -40.25 -25.51
N LEU A 61 18.70 -40.08 -24.77
CA LEU A 61 19.87 -40.97 -24.87
C LEU A 61 19.51 -42.41 -24.49
N GLU A 62 18.78 -42.61 -23.38
CA GLU A 62 18.34 -43.94 -22.94
C GLU A 62 17.38 -44.61 -23.94
N PHE A 63 16.53 -43.83 -24.61
CA PHE A 63 15.66 -44.33 -25.67
C PHE A 63 16.47 -44.71 -26.93
N ASP A 64 17.42 -43.88 -27.34
CA ASP A 64 18.26 -44.11 -28.52
C ASP A 64 19.16 -45.35 -28.33
N LEU A 65 19.58 -45.62 -27.09
CA LEU A 65 20.30 -46.84 -26.70
C LEU A 65 19.38 -48.07 -26.55
N GLY A 66 18.05 -47.90 -26.61
CA GLY A 66 17.07 -48.96 -26.44
C GLY A 66 16.88 -49.42 -24.98
N GLU A 67 17.44 -48.70 -24.01
CA GLU A 67 17.32 -49.02 -22.57
C GLU A 67 15.92 -48.69 -22.01
N LYS A 68 15.24 -47.70 -22.59
CA LYS A 68 13.90 -47.27 -22.18
C LYS A 68 12.92 -47.29 -23.35
N PRO A 69 11.64 -47.63 -23.10
CA PRO A 69 10.61 -47.61 -24.13
C PRO A 69 10.16 -46.18 -24.48
N LYS A 70 9.59 -46.01 -25.67
CA LYS A 70 9.03 -44.73 -26.15
C LYS A 70 8.05 -44.07 -25.17
N ASN A 71 7.27 -44.86 -24.42
CA ASN A 71 6.33 -44.32 -23.42
C ASN A 71 7.04 -43.56 -22.30
N TYR A 72 8.26 -43.98 -21.90
CA TYR A 72 9.06 -43.26 -20.92
C TYR A 72 9.50 -41.91 -21.47
N LEU A 73 10.06 -41.87 -22.68
CA LEU A 73 10.44 -40.62 -23.36
C LEU A 73 9.24 -39.66 -23.47
N SER A 74 8.07 -40.13 -23.89
CA SER A 74 6.86 -39.31 -24.00
C SER A 74 6.42 -38.68 -22.67
N GLN A 75 6.60 -39.39 -21.55
CA GLN A 75 6.29 -38.85 -20.22
C GLN A 75 7.24 -37.70 -19.85
N ILE A 76 8.54 -37.88 -20.09
CA ILE A 76 9.55 -36.85 -19.81
C ILE A 76 9.37 -35.63 -20.74
N GLU A 77 9.06 -35.84 -22.02
CA GLU A 77 8.70 -34.75 -22.94
C GLU A 77 7.50 -33.93 -22.44
N SER A 78 6.48 -34.63 -21.92
CA SER A 78 5.29 -33.98 -21.37
C SER A 78 5.63 -33.18 -20.09
N ALA A 79 6.50 -33.71 -19.24
CA ALA A 79 6.98 -33.03 -18.04
C ALA A 79 7.78 -31.76 -18.39
N TYR A 80 8.68 -31.83 -19.36
CA TYR A 80 9.42 -30.67 -19.86
C TYR A 80 8.48 -29.61 -20.42
N LYS A 81 7.54 -29.98 -21.30
CA LYS A 81 6.53 -29.04 -21.83
C LYS A 81 5.72 -28.37 -20.72
N SER A 82 5.30 -29.14 -19.71
CA SER A 82 4.58 -28.58 -18.55
C SER A 82 5.44 -27.57 -17.78
N SER A 83 6.73 -27.86 -17.57
CA SER A 83 7.66 -26.94 -16.90
C SER A 83 7.87 -25.64 -17.70
N GLN A 84 7.95 -25.75 -19.04
CA GLN A 84 8.05 -24.60 -19.93
C GLN A 84 6.80 -23.70 -19.83
N THR A 85 5.60 -24.28 -19.86
CA THR A 85 4.35 -23.51 -19.68
C THR A 85 4.31 -22.78 -18.34
N LYS A 86 4.81 -23.40 -17.26
CA LYS A 86 4.89 -22.75 -15.93
C LYS A 86 5.86 -21.57 -15.94
N TYR A 87 7.03 -21.72 -16.57
CA TYR A 87 8.00 -20.64 -16.74
C TYR A 87 7.42 -19.46 -17.54
N GLU A 88 6.79 -19.73 -18.69
CA GLU A 88 6.15 -18.69 -19.51
C GLU A 88 5.03 -17.95 -18.75
N SER A 89 4.26 -18.69 -17.95
CA SER A 89 3.22 -18.10 -17.10
C SER A 89 3.83 -17.20 -16.02
N ALA A 90 4.90 -17.63 -15.35
CA ALA A 90 5.61 -16.82 -14.35
C ALA A 90 6.24 -15.56 -14.97
N LEU A 91 6.75 -15.67 -16.20
CA LEU A 91 7.32 -14.53 -16.93
C LEU A 91 6.24 -13.48 -17.26
N SER A 92 5.07 -13.94 -17.71
CA SER A 92 3.92 -13.07 -17.96
C SER A 92 3.45 -12.38 -16.67
N GLU A 93 3.40 -13.11 -15.55
CA GLU A 93 3.02 -12.57 -14.25
C GLU A 93 4.01 -11.48 -13.79
N LEU A 94 5.33 -11.72 -13.91
CA LEU A 94 6.34 -10.72 -13.59
C LEU A 94 6.18 -9.45 -14.43
N LYS A 95 5.95 -9.59 -15.75
CA LYS A 95 5.67 -8.44 -16.63
C LYS A 95 4.44 -7.65 -16.16
N ASN A 96 3.38 -8.33 -15.77
CA ASN A 96 2.17 -7.67 -15.25
C ASN A 96 2.44 -6.94 -13.93
N LYS A 97 3.21 -7.54 -13.01
CA LYS A 97 3.56 -6.87 -11.74
C LYS A 97 4.47 -5.68 -11.95
N MET A 98 5.44 -5.76 -12.87
CA MET A 98 6.31 -4.62 -13.21
C MET A 98 5.52 -3.46 -13.81
N LYS A 99 4.55 -3.73 -14.69
CA LYS A 99 3.63 -2.69 -15.21
C LYS A 99 2.80 -2.05 -14.10
N ALA A 100 2.29 -2.85 -13.16
CA ALA A 100 1.52 -2.33 -12.03
C ALA A 100 2.39 -1.41 -11.16
N LEU A 101 3.61 -1.82 -10.82
CA LEU A 101 4.55 -0.97 -10.10
C LEU A 101 4.88 0.30 -10.88
N GLY A 102 5.16 0.16 -12.18
CA GLY A 102 5.45 1.28 -13.06
C GLY A 102 4.36 2.35 -13.07
N LYS A 103 3.10 1.92 -13.06
CA LYS A 103 1.94 2.81 -12.93
C LYS A 103 1.92 3.56 -11.60
N GLU A 104 2.22 2.90 -10.48
CA GLU A 104 2.23 3.53 -9.15
C GLU A 104 3.37 4.55 -9.00
N ILE A 105 4.52 4.33 -9.64
CA ILE A 105 5.68 5.24 -9.58
C ILE A 105 5.75 6.23 -10.75
N GLY A 106 4.82 6.15 -11.71
CA GLY A 106 4.80 7.01 -12.90
C GLY A 106 5.96 6.77 -13.89
N LYS A 107 6.52 5.56 -13.93
CA LYS A 107 7.60 5.17 -14.86
C LYS A 107 7.24 3.86 -15.55
N ASP A 108 7.40 3.79 -16.87
CA ASP A 108 7.33 2.50 -17.58
C ASP A 108 8.56 1.65 -17.24
N LEU A 109 8.31 0.45 -16.71
CA LEU A 109 9.34 -0.52 -16.34
C LEU A 109 9.40 -1.64 -17.37
N ASP A 110 10.61 -1.97 -17.81
CA ASP A 110 10.93 -3.06 -18.72
C ASP A 110 11.69 -4.17 -17.99
N ILE A 111 11.16 -5.39 -18.04
CA ILE A 111 11.74 -6.57 -17.40
C ILE A 111 13.15 -6.92 -17.89
N GLU A 112 13.51 -6.52 -19.11
CA GLU A 112 14.82 -6.83 -19.69
C GLU A 112 15.85 -5.73 -19.41
N LYS A 113 15.40 -4.50 -19.10
CA LYS A 113 16.29 -3.32 -18.94
C LYS A 113 16.37 -2.81 -17.52
N ASP A 114 15.26 -2.84 -16.79
CA ASP A 114 15.17 -2.32 -15.43
C ASP A 114 15.37 -3.47 -14.44
N ASP A 115 16.43 -3.37 -13.64
CA ASP A 115 16.61 -4.23 -12.49
C ASP A 115 15.99 -3.58 -11.25
N ILE A 116 15.25 -4.39 -10.49
CA ILE A 116 14.66 -3.97 -9.22
C ILE A 116 15.52 -4.56 -8.12
N ASP A 117 15.99 -3.70 -7.21
CA ASP A 117 16.67 -4.15 -5.99
C ASP A 117 15.77 -5.16 -5.27
N MET A 118 16.34 -6.32 -4.93
CA MET A 118 15.61 -7.43 -4.28
C MET A 118 15.97 -7.55 -2.80
N THR A 119 16.71 -6.57 -2.26
CA THR A 119 17.18 -6.59 -0.88
C THR A 119 16.01 -6.39 0.07
N ILE A 120 15.60 -7.46 0.74
CA ILE A 120 14.61 -7.40 1.81
C ILE A 120 15.29 -6.90 3.08
N ARG A 121 14.91 -5.71 3.53
CA ARG A 121 15.22 -5.24 4.88
C ARG A 121 14.02 -5.51 5.77
N ILE A 122 14.21 -6.34 6.79
CA ILE A 122 13.21 -6.51 7.85
C ILE A 122 13.30 -5.24 8.71
N PRO A 123 12.23 -4.43 8.81
CA PRO A 123 12.25 -3.27 9.67
C PRO A 123 12.36 -3.71 11.14
N ASP A 124 13.18 -3.00 11.91
CA ASP A 124 13.30 -3.24 13.34
C ASP A 124 12.03 -2.76 14.06
N ILE A 125 11.14 -3.71 14.33
CA ILE A 125 9.87 -3.45 15.02
C ILE A 125 10.06 -3.04 16.49
N THR A 126 11.22 -3.32 17.10
CA THR A 126 11.49 -2.95 18.50
C THR A 126 11.68 -1.44 18.68
N SER A 127 11.99 -0.74 17.58
CA SER A 127 12.12 0.72 17.54
C SER A 127 10.79 1.47 17.36
N LEU A 128 9.66 0.76 17.19
CA LEU A 128 8.35 1.37 16.97
C LEU A 128 7.77 1.94 18.28
N ASP A 129 7.67 3.27 18.35
CA ASP A 129 6.97 3.97 19.43
C ASP A 129 5.48 4.10 19.13
N LEU A 130 4.67 3.21 19.70
CA LEU A 130 3.22 3.22 19.56
C LEU A 130 2.56 4.48 20.13
N SER A 131 3.16 5.08 21.16
CA SER A 131 2.62 6.29 21.79
C SER A 131 2.77 7.48 20.87
N LYS A 132 3.94 7.61 20.24
CA LYS A 132 4.20 8.62 19.22
C LYS A 132 3.31 8.44 17.99
N ILE A 133 3.13 7.20 17.51
CA ILE A 133 2.22 6.90 16.39
C ILE A 133 0.79 7.33 16.71
N LYS A 134 0.31 7.02 17.93
CA LYS A 134 -1.02 7.43 18.38
C LYS A 134 -1.14 8.96 18.43
N GLU A 135 -0.16 9.65 18.99
CA GLU A 135 -0.16 11.10 19.09
C GLU A 135 -0.15 11.76 17.71
N ASP A 136 0.68 11.27 16.80
CA ASP A 136 0.75 11.75 15.42
C ASP A 136 -0.57 11.51 14.67
N TYR A 137 -1.23 10.37 14.91
CA TYR A 137 -2.55 10.08 14.32
C TYR A 137 -3.62 11.06 14.83
N LEU A 138 -3.69 11.30 16.14
CA LEU A 138 -4.64 12.24 16.74
C LEU A 138 -4.46 13.68 16.21
N LYS A 139 -3.21 14.10 15.98
CA LYS A 139 -2.90 15.45 15.47
C LYS A 139 -3.21 15.61 13.98
N ASN A 140 -3.07 14.55 13.19
CA ASN A 140 -3.14 14.61 11.73
C ASN A 140 -4.39 13.98 11.12
N SER A 141 -5.35 13.54 11.94
CA SER A 141 -6.59 12.94 11.49
C SER A 141 -7.66 14.00 11.19
N PRO A 142 -8.28 13.98 9.99
CA PRO A 142 -9.38 14.87 9.63
C PRO A 142 -10.56 14.78 10.61
N ASP A 143 -10.89 13.57 11.09
CA ASP A 143 -12.02 13.32 11.96
C ASP A 143 -11.81 13.95 13.33
N PHE A 144 -10.64 13.75 13.93
CA PHE A 144 -10.29 14.36 15.22
C PHE A 144 -10.21 15.88 15.12
N TYR A 145 -9.68 16.42 14.02
CA TYR A 145 -9.68 17.86 13.78
C TYR A 145 -11.09 18.44 13.69
N SER A 146 -11.99 17.76 12.95
CA SER A 146 -13.37 18.19 12.77
C SER A 146 -14.15 18.15 14.08
N LEU A 147 -13.98 17.08 14.86
CA LEU A 147 -14.58 16.95 16.19
C LEU A 147 -14.09 18.03 17.16
N LYS A 148 -12.78 18.29 17.18
CA LYS A 148 -12.20 19.35 18.03
C LYS A 148 -12.73 20.73 17.63
N SER A 149 -12.85 21.01 16.34
CA SER A 149 -13.38 22.28 15.83
C SER A 149 -14.87 22.46 16.17
N ALA A 150 -15.66 21.38 16.08
CA ALA A 150 -17.06 21.39 16.49
C ALA A 150 -17.22 21.64 18.00
N LEU A 151 -16.38 21.02 18.83
CA LEU A 151 -16.37 21.23 20.28
C LEU A 151 -16.06 22.70 20.63
N LEU A 152 -14.99 23.26 20.05
CA LEU A 152 -14.61 24.67 20.26
C LEU A 152 -15.73 25.63 19.84
N THR A 153 -16.41 25.33 18.73
CA THR A 153 -17.54 26.13 18.26
C THR A 153 -18.70 26.08 19.25
N TYR A 154 -19.02 24.89 19.78
CA TYR A 154 -20.06 24.71 20.79
C TYR A 154 -19.71 25.42 22.11
N GLU A 155 -18.48 25.29 22.59
CA GLU A 155 -17.99 25.98 23.79
C GLU A 155 -18.08 27.50 23.65
N HIS A 156 -17.68 28.04 22.48
CA HIS A 156 -17.80 29.47 22.20
C HIS A 156 -19.26 29.93 22.15
N GLN A 157 -20.15 29.15 21.52
CA GLN A 157 -21.59 29.44 21.52
C GLN A 157 -22.17 29.45 22.94
N LYS A 158 -21.79 28.49 23.78
CA LYS A 158 -22.19 28.44 25.18
C LYS A 158 -21.73 29.69 25.94
N TYR A 159 -20.45 30.05 25.81
CA TYR A 159 -19.91 31.26 26.43
C TYR A 159 -20.69 32.52 26.03
N LEU A 160 -20.97 32.71 24.74
CA LEU A 160 -21.75 33.87 24.26
C LEU A 160 -23.19 33.89 24.78
N ILE A 161 -23.77 32.72 25.05
CA ILE A 161 -25.11 32.61 25.64
C ILE A 161 -25.03 33.00 27.12
N ASP A 162 -24.10 32.42 27.87
CA ASP A 162 -23.91 32.68 29.30
C ASP A 162 -23.59 34.18 29.56
N GLU A 163 -22.69 34.78 28.77
CA GLU A 163 -22.37 36.22 28.82
C GLU A 163 -23.59 37.11 28.54
N LYS A 164 -24.43 36.73 27.55
CA LYS A 164 -25.67 37.46 27.26
C LYS A 164 -26.69 37.36 28.40
N TYR A 165 -26.75 36.22 29.09
CA TYR A 165 -27.63 36.06 30.24
C TYR A 165 -27.13 36.89 31.44
N GLU A 166 -25.83 36.90 31.72
CA GLU A 166 -25.24 37.76 32.76
C GLU A 166 -25.47 39.25 32.48
N GLU A 167 -25.30 39.70 31.23
CA GLU A 167 -25.57 41.09 30.83
C GLU A 167 -27.06 41.47 30.96
N TYR A 168 -27.97 40.51 30.72
CA TYR A 168 -29.41 40.71 30.89
C TYR A 168 -29.81 40.81 32.37
N ASP A 169 -29.24 39.96 33.22
CA ASP A 169 -29.45 39.99 34.68
C ASP A 169 -28.88 41.28 35.29
N GLU A 170 -27.70 41.74 34.87
CA GLU A 170 -27.17 43.04 35.30
C GLU A 170 -28.05 44.22 34.87
N LYS A 171 -28.55 44.22 33.63
CA LYS A 171 -29.42 45.31 33.14
C LYS A 171 -30.75 45.33 33.87
N THR A 172 -31.34 44.17 34.16
CA THR A 172 -32.61 44.09 34.91
C THR A 172 -32.43 44.48 36.38
N ALA A 173 -31.32 44.12 37.02
CA ALA A 173 -30.98 44.57 38.37
C ALA A 173 -30.78 46.09 38.46
N ARG A 174 -30.07 46.71 37.48
CA ARG A 174 -29.92 48.18 37.45
C ARG A 174 -31.25 48.90 37.20
N ILE A 175 -32.17 48.31 36.44
CA ILE A 175 -33.50 48.87 36.23
C ILE A 175 -34.34 48.77 37.53
N SER A 176 -34.22 47.70 38.31
CA SER A 176 -34.94 47.59 39.59
C SER A 176 -34.43 48.53 40.67
N ASP A 177 -33.15 48.90 40.65
CA ASP A 177 -32.55 49.85 41.61
C ASP A 177 -32.84 51.33 41.29
N THR A 178 -33.43 51.62 40.12
CA THR A 178 -33.72 53.00 39.67
C THR A 178 -35.21 53.37 39.76
N ILE A 179 -36.06 52.51 40.37
CA ILE A 179 -37.48 52.77 40.65
C ILE A 179 -37.65 53.00 42.16
#